data_AF-A0AAJ3PSE5-F1
#
_entry.id   AF-A0AAJ3PSE5-F1
#
_cell.length_a   1.000
_cell.length_b   1.000
_cell.length_c   1.000
_cell.angle_alpha   90.00
_cell.angle_beta   90.00
_cell.angle_gamma   90.00
#
_symmetry.space_group_name_H-M   'P 1'
#
loop_
_entity.id
_entity.type
_entity.pdbx_description
1 polymer ?
#
loop_
_entity_poly.entity_id
_entity_poly.type
_entity_poly.pdbx_seq_one_letter_code
_entity_poly.pdbx_strand_id
1 'polypeptide(L)'
;MSKDEWLRFKEATPVRVQWDPERDLQLQPQTHRAVQIGLGEQAVALYVGQWIKHITDITSEARDIHALVLQGKLDVAQSKLPLERPYCLEDISLK
;
A
#
# COMPACT_ATOMS: atom_id res chain seq x y z
N MET A 1 10.31 10.96 -25.75
CA MET A 1 10.50 9.50 -25.71
C MET A 1 9.50 8.88 -26.67
N SER A 2 9.96 8.08 -27.61
CA SER A 2 9.08 7.34 -28.53
C SER A 2 8.36 6.21 -27.78
N LYS A 3 7.31 5.64 -28.40
CA LYS A 3 6.59 4.49 -27.85
C LYS A 3 7.52 3.30 -27.57
N ASP A 4 8.47 3.05 -28.46
CA ASP A 4 9.40 1.91 -28.35
C ASP A 4 10.46 2.14 -27.27
N GLU A 5 10.96 3.36 -27.14
CA GLU A 5 11.83 3.76 -26.02
C GLU A 5 11.10 3.62 -24.67
N TRP A 6 9.81 3.99 -24.62
CA TRP A 6 8.98 3.79 -23.44
C TRP A 6 8.80 2.32 -23.10
N LEU A 7 8.50 1.46 -24.07
CA LEU A 7 8.33 0.03 -23.85
C LEU A 7 9.61 -0.62 -23.34
N ARG A 8 10.77 -0.30 -23.93
CA ARG A 8 12.07 -0.81 -23.50
C ARG A 8 12.42 -0.36 -22.09
N PHE A 9 12.27 0.93 -21.80
CA PHE A 9 12.44 1.44 -20.43
C PHE A 9 11.45 0.76 -19.48
N LYS A 10 10.24 0.47 -19.97
CA LYS A 10 9.21 -0.15 -19.16
C LYS A 10 9.61 -1.57 -18.75
N GLU A 11 10.08 -2.35 -19.70
CA GLU A 11 10.53 -3.73 -19.49
C GLU A 11 11.81 -3.80 -18.65
N ALA A 12 12.72 -2.85 -18.82
CA ALA A 12 13.99 -2.81 -18.09
C ALA A 12 13.86 -2.46 -16.60
N THR A 13 12.71 -1.90 -16.18
CA THR A 13 12.51 -1.45 -14.81
C THR A 13 11.49 -2.36 -14.11
N PRO A 14 11.88 -3.13 -13.07
CA PRO A 14 11.02 -4.16 -12.48
C PRO A 14 9.90 -3.61 -11.59
N VAL A 15 9.98 -2.34 -11.17
CA VAL A 15 8.97 -1.67 -10.34
C VAL A 15 8.68 -0.25 -10.83
N ARG A 16 7.49 0.28 -10.52
CA ARG A 16 7.13 1.69 -10.71
C ARG A 16 6.70 2.27 -9.39
N VAL A 17 7.16 3.49 -9.12
CA VAL A 17 6.85 4.22 -7.90
C VAL A 17 6.02 5.44 -8.27
N GLN A 18 4.86 5.57 -7.63
CA GLN A 18 3.97 6.73 -7.76
C GLN A 18 3.60 7.23 -6.36
N TRP A 19 3.30 8.52 -6.25
CA TRP A 19 2.84 9.14 -5.02
C TRP A 19 1.34 9.41 -5.13
N ASP A 20 0.54 8.64 -4.41
CA ASP A 20 -0.91 8.77 -4.38
C ASP A 20 -1.37 9.52 -3.11
N PRO A 21 -2.55 10.17 -3.12
CA PRO A 21 -3.14 10.70 -1.91
C PRO A 21 -3.46 9.56 -0.94
N GLU A 22 -2.95 9.66 0.29
CA GLU A 22 -3.46 8.85 1.40
C GLU A 22 -4.87 9.33 1.78
N ARG A 23 -5.72 8.45 2.33
CA ARG A 23 -7.11 8.79 2.63
C ARG A 23 -7.51 8.36 4.04
N ASP A 24 -8.35 9.16 4.68
CA ASP A 24 -8.93 8.79 5.98
C ASP A 24 -10.14 7.84 5.86
N LEU A 25 -10.74 7.52 7.02
CA LEU A 25 -11.95 6.73 7.14
C LEU A 25 -13.17 7.29 6.39
N GLN A 26 -13.15 8.57 5.99
CA GLN A 26 -14.18 9.22 5.16
C GLN A 26 -13.74 9.37 3.70
N LEU A 27 -12.65 8.70 3.33
CA LEU A 27 -12.01 8.74 2.02
C LEU A 27 -11.53 10.13 1.60
N GLN A 28 -11.31 11.05 2.55
CA GLN A 28 -10.79 12.39 2.27
C GLN A 28 -9.26 12.35 2.15
N PRO A 29 -8.68 13.05 1.15
CA PRO A 29 -7.24 13.06 0.94
C PRO A 29 -6.49 13.70 2.11
N GLN A 30 -5.40 13.08 2.54
CA GLN A 30 -4.52 13.57 3.60
C GLN A 30 -3.40 14.45 3.04
N THR A 31 -2.72 15.17 3.94
CA THR A 31 -1.55 16.02 3.60
C THR A 31 -0.33 15.19 3.21
N HIS A 32 -0.14 14.05 3.89
CA HIS A 32 0.88 13.07 3.52
C HIS A 32 0.43 12.22 2.32
N ARG A 33 1.39 11.50 1.72
CA ARG A 33 1.19 10.73 0.49
C ARG A 33 1.54 9.27 0.73
N ALA A 34 0.79 8.39 0.09
CA ALA A 34 1.11 6.97 0.03
C ALA A 34 2.06 6.71 -1.14
N VAL A 35 2.98 5.76 -0.96
CA VAL A 35 3.76 5.22 -2.09
C VAL A 35 2.97 4.07 -2.71
N GLN A 36 2.62 4.21 -3.99
CA GLN A 36 2.10 3.11 -4.79
C GLN A 36 3.24 2.46 -5.58
N ILE A 37 3.45 1.16 -5.36
CA ILE A 37 4.46 0.38 -6.08
C ILE A 37 3.78 -0.57 -7.07
N GLY A 38 3.90 -0.27 -8.36
CA GLY A 38 3.51 -1.19 -9.43
C GLY A 38 4.60 -2.23 -9.67
N LEU A 39 4.26 -3.51 -9.65
CA LEU A 39 5.21 -4.61 -9.90
C LEU A 39 5.17 -5.03 -11.36
N GLY A 40 6.33 -5.07 -12.01
CA GLY A 40 6.52 -5.67 -13.33
C GLY A 40 6.62 -7.19 -13.25
N GLU A 41 6.58 -7.86 -14.40
CA GLU A 41 6.48 -9.33 -14.51
C GLU A 41 7.48 -10.10 -13.63
N GLN A 42 8.77 -9.73 -13.68
CA GLN A 42 9.81 -10.37 -12.86
C GLN A 42 9.56 -10.19 -11.35
N ALA A 43 9.12 -8.99 -10.95
CA ALA A 43 8.84 -8.69 -9.54
C ALA A 43 7.58 -9.40 -9.04
N VAL A 44 6.57 -9.61 -9.91
CA VAL A 44 5.34 -10.35 -9.56
C VAL A 44 5.66 -11.79 -9.17
N ALA A 45 6.49 -12.48 -9.96
CA ALA A 45 6.88 -13.86 -9.67
C ALA A 45 7.59 -13.98 -8.31
N LEU A 46 8.49 -13.04 -8.00
CA LEU A 46 9.17 -12.97 -6.70
C LEU A 46 8.21 -12.60 -5.57
N TYR A 47 7.30 -11.65 -5.80
CA TYR A 47 6.33 -11.21 -4.80
C TYR A 47 5.46 -12.38 -4.33
N VAL A 48 4.83 -13.07 -5.28
CA VAL A 48 3.91 -14.19 -5.01
C VAL A 48 4.66 -15.41 -4.47
N GLY A 49 5.86 -15.69 -5.00
CA GLY A 49 6.60 -16.91 -4.66
C GLY A 49 7.51 -16.81 -3.44
N GLN A 50 7.98 -15.60 -3.07
CA GLN A 50 9.10 -15.45 -2.14
C GLN A 50 8.95 -14.32 -1.12
N TRP A 51 8.30 -13.21 -1.45
CA TRP A 51 8.27 -12.03 -0.58
C TRP A 51 7.15 -12.08 0.46
N ILE A 52 6.03 -12.74 0.16
CA ILE A 52 4.93 -12.90 1.13
C ILE A 52 5.39 -13.77 2.30
N LYS A 53 5.39 -13.20 3.51
CA LYS A 53 5.73 -13.92 4.75
C LYS A 53 4.51 -14.51 5.44
N HIS A 54 3.39 -13.79 5.42
CA HIS A 54 2.16 -14.17 6.09
C HIS A 54 0.97 -13.46 5.42
N ILE A 55 -0.20 -14.08 5.46
CA ILE A 55 -1.47 -13.50 5.02
C ILE A 55 -2.45 -13.65 6.18
N THR A 56 -3.05 -12.52 6.59
CA THR A 56 -4.12 -12.49 7.59
C THR A 56 -5.40 -12.02 6.91
N ASP A 57 -6.49 -12.77 7.06
CA ASP A 57 -7.80 -12.30 6.63
C ASP A 57 -8.34 -11.32 7.67
N ILE A 58 -8.58 -10.07 7.24
CA ILE A 58 -9.15 -8.98 8.06
C ILE A 58 -10.54 -8.55 7.55
N THR A 59 -11.20 -9.39 6.74
CA THR A 59 -12.44 -9.03 6.05
C THR A 59 -13.57 -8.69 7.03
N SER A 60 -13.68 -9.42 8.14
CA SER A 60 -14.66 -9.13 9.20
C SER A 60 -14.41 -7.77 9.85
N GLU A 61 -13.16 -7.50 10.20
CA GLU A 61 -12.72 -6.28 10.86
C GLU A 61 -12.96 -5.06 9.96
N ALA A 62 -12.66 -5.18 8.67
CA ALA A 62 -12.93 -4.14 7.69
C ALA A 62 -14.43 -3.84 7.56
N ARG A 63 -15.29 -4.87 7.56
CA ARG A 63 -16.75 -4.70 7.54
C ARG A 63 -17.27 -4.02 8.80
N ASP A 64 -16.76 -4.39 9.96
CA ASP A 64 -17.11 -3.78 11.24
C ASP A 64 -16.74 -2.30 11.30
N ILE A 65 -15.51 -1.97 10.86
CA ILE A 65 -15.03 -0.58 10.78
C ILE A 65 -15.92 0.23 9.83
N HIS A 66 -16.22 -0.31 8.64
CA HIS A 66 -17.10 0.35 7.69
C HIS A 66 -18.51 0.59 8.27
N ALA A 67 -19.07 -0.38 8.98
CA ALA A 67 -20.37 -0.21 9.64
C ALA A 67 -20.36 0.89 10.71
N LEU A 68 -19.27 1.03 11.47
CA LEU A 68 -19.10 2.11 12.44
C LEU A 68 -18.99 3.49 11.77
N VAL A 69 -18.29 3.57 10.63
CA VAL A 69 -18.20 4.79 9.83
C VAL A 69 -19.58 5.21 9.33
N LEU A 70 -20.37 4.28 8.80
CA LEU A 70 -21.75 4.55 8.36
C LEU A 70 -22.66 5.02 9.51
N GLN A 71 -22.39 4.60 10.74
CA GLN A 71 -23.12 5.03 11.94
C GLN A 71 -22.60 6.36 12.52
N GLY A 72 -21.57 6.98 11.92
CA GLY A 72 -20.94 8.19 12.44
C GLY A 72 -20.08 7.98 13.70
N LYS A 73 -19.79 6.73 14.07
CA LYS A 73 -19.01 6.37 15.27
C LYS A 73 -17.50 6.38 14.96
N LEU A 74 -16.99 7.53 14.55
CA LEU A 74 -15.63 7.66 14.00
C LEU A 74 -14.54 7.34 15.03
N ASP A 75 -14.67 7.78 16.28
CA ASP A 75 -13.66 7.49 17.32
C ASP A 75 -13.50 5.99 17.57
N VAL A 76 -14.63 5.26 17.56
CA VAL A 76 -14.63 3.80 17.73
C VAL A 76 -14.03 3.12 16.50
N ALA A 77 -14.38 3.59 15.29
CA ALA A 77 -13.79 3.09 14.05
C ALA A 77 -12.27 3.29 14.02
N GLN A 78 -11.80 4.48 14.41
CA GLN A 78 -10.38 4.83 14.50
C GLN A 78 -9.62 3.91 15.47
N SER A 79 -10.20 3.62 16.64
CA SER A 79 -9.57 2.74 17.63
C SER A 79 -9.40 1.28 17.16
N LYS A 80 -10.12 0.87 16.12
CA LYS A 80 -10.05 -0.47 15.52
C LYS A 80 -9.06 -0.56 14.35
N LEU A 81 -8.55 0.57 13.85
CA LEU A 81 -7.56 0.55 12.79
C LEU A 81 -6.23 -0.04 13.28
N PRO A 82 -5.45 -0.69 12.38
CA PRO A 82 -4.09 -1.08 12.70
C PRO A 82 -3.24 0.13 13.13
N LEU A 83 -2.39 -0.06 14.14
CA LEU A 83 -1.47 0.98 14.59
C LEU A 83 -0.34 1.14 13.57
N GLU A 84 -0.32 2.28 12.88
CA GLU A 84 0.78 2.66 12.02
C GLU A 84 1.99 3.10 12.86
N ARG A 85 3.19 2.67 12.43
CA ARG A 85 4.46 3.05 13.06
C ARG A 85 5.44 3.45 11.97
N PRO A 86 6.18 4.58 12.13
CA PRO A 86 7.24 4.91 11.20
C PRO A 86 8.23 3.76 11.09
N TYR A 87 8.59 3.40 9.87
CA TYR A 87 9.60 2.39 9.61
C TYR A 87 10.99 2.97 9.90
N CYS A 88 11.76 2.34 10.82
CA CYS A 88 13.09 2.82 11.18
C CYS A 88 14.11 2.42 10.10
N LEU A 89 14.82 3.40 9.53
CA LEU A 89 15.82 3.13 8.49
C LEU A 89 17.10 2.50 9.04
N GLU A 90 17.34 2.60 10.35
CA GLU A 90 18.46 1.93 11.02
C GLU A 90 18.34 0.39 10.96
N ASP A 91 17.13 -0.13 10.76
CA ASP A 91 16.85 -1.55 10.59
C ASP A 91 17.27 -2.08 9.20
N ILE A 92 17.59 -1.19 8.25
CA ILE A 92 18.05 -1.58 6.92
C ILE A 92 19.58 -1.59 6.87
N SER A 93 20.18 -2.75 7.15
CA SER A 93 21.52 -3.05 6.60
C SER A 93 21.39 -3.26 5.09
N LEU A 94 21.43 -2.19 4.31
CA LEU A 94 21.65 -2.27 2.87
C LEU A 94 23.06 -2.84 2.65
N LYS A 95 23.15 -4.17 2.43
CA LYS A 95 24.37 -4.83 1.94
C LYS A 95 24.46 -4.73 0.43
#